data_AF-A0A256CD04-F1
#
_entry.id   AF-A0A256CD04-F1
#
_cell.length_a   1.000
_cell.length_b   1.000
_cell.length_c   1.000
_cell.angle_alpha   90.00
_cell.angle_beta   90.00
_cell.angle_gamma   90.00
#
_symmetry.space_group_name_H-M   'P 1'
#
loop_
_entity.id
_entity.type
_entity.pdbx_description
1 polymer ?
#
loop_
_entity_poly.entity_id
_entity_poly.type
_entity_poly.pdbx_seq_one_letter_code
_entity_poly.pdbx_strand_id
1 'polypeptide(L)'
;MYGELWTNSFGEIASENMAWKAGLSGLTAKQVMMGLEKVAQSGKTFPPTLPEFLAYCKDERFDFDVMYQTCVYWSSESVLKQLGLKRSREALFIMSMIGGEIQSATQAKAEMLVRKGIAALEKHLNAGGQLPEFAVEIEHKPLPKQGFSLTEFMRIAENTPITN
;
A
#
# COMPACT_ATOMS: atom_id res chain seq x y z
N MET A 1 28.11 7.25 -25.63
CA MET A 1 26.67 7.57 -25.53
C MET A 1 25.95 6.67 -26.51
N TYR A 2 24.87 6.00 -26.10
CA TYR A 2 24.46 4.65 -26.51
C TYR A 2 24.22 4.31 -28.01
N GLY A 3 24.43 5.23 -28.97
CA GLY A 3 24.57 4.96 -30.41
C GLY A 3 23.66 3.87 -30.97
N GLU A 4 24.26 2.79 -31.47
CA GLU A 4 23.54 1.64 -32.03
C GLU A 4 22.60 0.95 -31.04
N LEU A 5 22.95 0.89 -29.75
CA LEU A 5 22.09 0.31 -28.72
C LEU A 5 20.78 1.11 -28.58
N TRP A 6 20.86 2.43 -28.68
CA TRP A 6 19.67 3.30 -28.67
C TRP A 6 18.81 3.06 -29.90
N THR A 7 19.40 3.17 -31.10
CA THR A 7 18.68 3.01 -32.36
C THR A 7 18.05 1.63 -32.49
N ASN A 8 18.73 0.57 -32.04
CA ASN A 8 18.18 -0.79 -32.05
C ASN A 8 17.02 -0.98 -31.06
N SER A 9 17.01 -0.24 -29.94
CA SER A 9 15.99 -0.38 -28.89
C SER A 9 14.77 0.52 -29.09
N PHE A 10 14.98 1.74 -29.61
CA PHE A 10 13.96 2.79 -29.68
C PHE A 10 13.76 3.37 -31.08
N GLY A 11 14.53 2.92 -32.07
CA GLY A 11 14.54 3.51 -33.41
C GLY A 11 15.31 4.83 -33.46
N GLU A 12 15.59 5.28 -34.68
CA GLU A 12 16.26 6.56 -34.93
C GLU A 12 15.27 7.73 -34.85
N ILE A 13 14.04 7.50 -35.32
CA ILE A 13 12.96 8.48 -35.35
C ILE A 13 11.79 7.95 -34.52
N ALA A 14 11.43 8.67 -33.46
CA ALA A 14 10.39 8.23 -32.51
C ALA A 14 9.02 7.99 -33.17
N SER A 15 8.65 8.82 -34.16
CA SER A 15 7.37 8.68 -34.88
C SER A 15 7.29 7.44 -35.78
N GLU A 16 8.44 6.83 -36.09
CA GLU A 16 8.55 5.66 -36.96
C GLU A 16 8.64 4.35 -36.16
N ASN A 17 8.81 4.44 -34.84
CA ASN A 17 8.79 3.26 -33.97
C ASN A 17 7.34 2.77 -33.74
N MET A 18 6.86 1.98 -34.69
CA MET A 18 5.51 1.41 -34.67
C MET A 18 5.27 0.50 -33.45
N ALA A 19 6.32 -0.15 -32.92
CA ALA A 19 6.19 -1.04 -31.76
C ALA A 19 5.85 -0.26 -30.48
N TRP A 20 6.58 0.82 -30.19
CA TRP A 20 6.28 1.69 -29.05
C TRP A 20 4.94 2.41 -29.22
N LYS A 21 4.65 2.91 -30.42
CA LYS A 21 3.35 3.54 -30.72
C LYS A 21 2.18 2.59 -30.46
N ALA A 22 2.28 1.34 -30.91
CA ALA A 22 1.25 0.32 -30.67
C ALA A 22 1.16 -0.05 -29.19
N GLY A 23 2.30 -0.28 -28.51
CA GLY A 23 2.34 -0.67 -27.10
C GLY A 23 1.75 0.37 -26.16
N LEU A 24 1.99 1.66 -26.43
CA LEU A 24 1.47 2.76 -25.62
C LEU A 24 0.00 3.10 -25.89
N SER A 25 -0.56 2.70 -27.04
CA SER A 25 -1.92 3.07 -27.46
C SER A 25 -3.02 2.64 -26.48
N GLY A 26 -2.79 1.57 -25.71
CA GLY A 26 -3.73 1.05 -24.72
C GLY A 26 -3.51 1.58 -23.30
N LEU A 27 -2.61 2.54 -23.10
CA LEU A 27 -2.33 3.12 -21.79
C LEU A 27 -3.04 4.46 -21.60
N THR A 28 -3.55 4.66 -20.40
CA THR A 28 -4.01 5.99 -19.96
C THR A 28 -2.82 6.89 -19.62
N ALA A 29 -3.02 8.21 -19.64
CA ALA A 29 -1.99 9.18 -19.23
C ALA A 29 -1.46 8.89 -17.81
N LYS A 30 -2.35 8.48 -16.90
CA LYS A 30 -1.99 8.08 -15.53
C LYS A 30 -1.00 6.91 -15.51
N GLN A 31 -1.27 5.85 -16.26
CA GLN A 31 -0.40 4.67 -16.36
C GLN A 31 0.96 5.03 -16.97
N VAL A 32 0.99 5.92 -17.96
CA VAL A 32 2.25 6.44 -18.52
C VAL A 32 3.05 7.20 -17.46
N MET A 33 2.42 8.08 -16.68
CA MET A 33 3.07 8.79 -15.58
C MET A 33 3.66 7.82 -14.54
N MET A 34 2.91 6.80 -14.12
CA MET A 34 3.40 5.76 -13.20
C MET A 34 4.64 5.05 -13.75
N GLY A 35 4.63 4.70 -15.05
CA GLY A 35 5.78 4.11 -15.72
C GLY A 35 7.01 5.02 -15.67
N LEU A 36 6.83 6.32 -15.95
CA LEU A 36 7.91 7.30 -15.91
C LEU A 36 8.48 7.51 -14.51
N GLU A 37 7.64 7.56 -13.48
CA GLU A 37 8.08 7.65 -12.08
C GLU A 37 8.98 6.46 -11.71
N LYS A 38 8.62 5.24 -12.13
CA LYS A 38 9.44 4.03 -11.91
C LYS A 38 10.76 4.06 -12.68
N VAL A 39 10.76 4.57 -13.91
CA VAL A 39 12.00 4.76 -14.67
C VAL A 39 12.94 5.72 -13.94
N ALA A 40 12.41 6.86 -13.45
CA ALA A 40 13.19 7.84 -12.71
C ALA A 40 13.79 7.26 -11.41
N GLN A 41 13.06 6.37 -10.73
CA GLN A 41 13.49 5.73 -9.49
C GLN A 41 14.41 4.52 -9.70
N SER A 42 14.42 3.93 -10.90
CA SER A 42 15.14 2.67 -11.17
C SER A 42 16.66 2.76 -11.01
N GLY A 43 17.24 3.96 -11.11
CA GLY A 43 18.69 4.17 -11.09
C GLY A 43 19.43 3.52 -12.27
N LYS A 44 18.73 2.93 -13.24
CA LYS A 44 19.33 2.33 -14.44
C LYS A 44 19.93 3.43 -15.32
N THR A 45 21.12 3.18 -15.84
CA THR A 45 21.82 4.10 -16.75
C THR A 45 21.29 4.06 -18.18
N PHE A 46 20.55 3.00 -18.52
CA PHE A 46 19.87 2.83 -19.80
C PHE A 46 18.36 2.66 -19.57
N PRO A 47 17.48 3.30 -20.38
CA PRO A 47 16.03 3.19 -20.24
C PRO A 47 15.53 1.74 -20.40
N PRO A 48 14.35 1.41 -19.84
CA PRO A 48 13.78 0.07 -19.96
C PRO A 48 13.37 -0.26 -21.40
N THR A 49 13.26 -1.54 -21.69
CA THR A 49 12.60 -2.05 -22.90
C THR A 49 11.08 -1.77 -22.87
N LEU A 50 10.41 -1.85 -24.02
CA LEU A 50 8.95 -1.65 -24.09
C LEU A 50 8.19 -2.61 -23.15
N PRO A 51 8.46 -3.94 -23.10
CA PRO A 51 7.79 -4.83 -22.17
C PRO A 51 8.01 -4.46 -20.70
N GLU A 52 9.23 -4.08 -20.31
CA GLU A 52 9.54 -3.62 -18.96
C GLU A 52 8.78 -2.32 -18.62
N PHE A 53 8.73 -1.37 -19.55
CA PHE A 53 7.99 -0.12 -19.35
C PHE A 53 6.47 -0.37 -19.23
N LEU A 54 5.90 -1.25 -20.06
CA LEU A 54 4.50 -1.64 -19.96
C LEU A 54 4.19 -2.31 -18.62
N ALA A 55 5.11 -3.11 -18.08
CA ALA A 55 4.99 -3.69 -16.76
C ALA A 55 4.98 -2.60 -15.67
N TYR A 56 5.83 -1.57 -15.79
CA TYR A 56 5.81 -0.42 -14.88
C TYR A 56 4.50 0.36 -14.95
N CYS A 57 3.96 0.57 -16.15
CA CYS A 57 2.71 1.31 -16.38
C CYS A 57 1.46 0.59 -15.84
N LYS A 58 1.48 -0.75 -15.78
CA LYS A 58 0.33 -1.57 -15.38
C LYS A 58 0.48 -2.18 -13.99
N ASP A 59 1.47 -1.74 -13.23
CA ASP A 59 1.69 -2.27 -11.89
C ASP A 59 0.74 -1.62 -10.89
N GLU A 60 -0.50 -2.14 -10.86
CA GLU A 60 -1.59 -1.66 -9.99
C GLU A 60 -1.26 -1.72 -8.49
N ARG A 61 -0.24 -2.52 -8.10
CA ARG A 61 0.25 -2.60 -6.70
C ARG A 61 0.73 -1.24 -6.16
N PHE A 62 1.05 -0.31 -7.06
CA PHE A 62 1.57 1.01 -6.71
C PHE A 62 0.73 2.15 -7.28
N ASP A 63 -0.53 1.89 -7.66
CA ASP A 63 -1.44 3.00 -7.99
C ASP A 63 -1.59 3.90 -6.76
N PHE A 64 -1.05 5.11 -6.87
CA PHE A 64 -1.01 6.07 -5.77
C PHE A 64 -2.41 6.39 -5.24
N ASP A 65 -3.39 6.57 -6.12
CA ASP A 65 -4.75 6.94 -5.70
C ASP A 65 -5.41 5.80 -4.93
N VAL A 66 -5.23 4.57 -5.41
CA VAL A 66 -5.73 3.35 -4.75
C VAL A 66 -5.08 3.20 -3.38
N MET A 67 -3.75 3.30 -3.30
CA MET A 67 -3.03 3.20 -2.01
C MET A 67 -3.38 4.33 -1.06
N TYR A 68 -3.42 5.57 -1.56
CA TYR A 68 -3.75 6.76 -0.77
C TYR A 68 -5.14 6.64 -0.16
N GLN A 69 -6.16 6.38 -0.97
CA GLN A 69 -7.54 6.23 -0.49
C GLN A 69 -7.66 5.03 0.46
N THR A 70 -6.99 3.91 0.18
CA THR A 70 -7.01 2.73 1.05
C THR A 70 -6.38 3.02 2.42
N CYS A 71 -5.27 3.76 2.47
CA CYS A 71 -4.62 4.14 3.72
C CYS A 71 -5.40 5.22 4.50
N VAL A 72 -5.93 6.23 3.81
CA VAL A 72 -6.75 7.29 4.45
C VAL A 72 -8.01 6.70 5.06
N TYR A 73 -8.73 5.86 4.31
CA TYR A 73 -9.96 5.23 4.78
C TYR A 73 -9.72 3.87 5.42
N TRP A 74 -8.51 3.58 5.90
CA TRP A 74 -8.11 2.28 6.44
C TRP A 74 -9.10 1.75 7.48
N SER A 75 -9.57 2.61 8.40
CA SER A 75 -10.48 2.25 9.48
C SER A 75 -11.96 2.19 9.08
N SER A 76 -12.32 2.53 7.84
CA SER A 76 -13.72 2.63 7.39
C SER A 76 -14.03 1.65 6.26
N GLU A 77 -14.51 0.46 6.62
CA GLU A 77 -14.84 -0.58 5.63
C GLU A 77 -16.00 -0.15 4.71
N SER A 78 -16.96 0.62 5.22
CA SER A 78 -18.09 1.11 4.42
C SER A 78 -17.63 2.05 3.31
N VAL A 79 -16.71 2.98 3.60
CA VAL A 79 -16.18 3.93 2.61
C VAL A 79 -15.32 3.19 1.57
N LEU A 80 -14.49 2.24 2.00
CA LEU A 80 -13.71 1.42 1.06
C LEU A 80 -14.64 0.66 0.10
N LYS A 81 -15.72 0.03 0.60
CA LYS A 81 -16.71 -0.65 -0.25
C LYS A 81 -17.38 0.28 -1.24
N GLN A 82 -17.75 1.49 -0.82
CA GLN A 82 -18.37 2.50 -1.70
C GLN A 82 -17.43 2.93 -2.83
N LEU A 83 -16.12 3.03 -2.56
CA LEU A 83 -15.09 3.37 -3.53
C LEU A 83 -14.62 2.17 -4.38
N GLY A 84 -15.17 0.96 -4.14
CA GLY A 84 -14.72 -0.26 -4.81
C GLY A 84 -13.32 -0.72 -4.38
N LEU A 85 -12.82 -0.21 -3.26
CA LEU A 85 -11.50 -0.49 -2.73
C LEU A 85 -11.53 -1.64 -1.72
N LYS A 86 -10.39 -2.33 -1.58
CA LYS A 86 -10.17 -3.37 -0.57
C LYS A 86 -8.84 -3.14 0.10
N ARG A 87 -8.76 -3.46 1.40
CA ARG A 87 -7.48 -3.48 2.11
C ARG A 87 -6.57 -4.51 1.44
N SER A 88 -5.35 -4.10 1.09
CA SER A 88 -4.31 -4.96 0.52
C SER A 88 -3.13 -5.11 1.48
N ARG A 89 -2.26 -6.09 1.23
CA ARG A 89 -1.05 -6.30 2.04
C ARG A 89 -0.03 -5.18 1.83
N GLU A 90 -0.04 -4.57 0.64
CA GLU A 90 0.71 -3.38 0.27
C GLU A 90 0.27 -2.18 1.11
N ALA A 91 -1.04 -1.92 1.18
CA ALA A 91 -1.57 -0.86 2.03
C ALA A 91 -1.32 -1.14 3.52
N LEU A 92 -1.38 -2.41 3.96
CA LEU A 92 -1.01 -2.80 5.32
C LEU A 92 0.46 -2.49 5.63
N PHE A 93 1.38 -2.80 4.72
CA PHE A 93 2.80 -2.47 4.87
C PHE A 93 2.99 -0.95 5.02
N ILE A 94 2.38 -0.16 4.14
CA ILE A 94 2.44 1.30 4.19
C ILE A 94 1.86 1.82 5.52
N MET A 95 0.71 1.30 5.95
CA MET A 95 0.09 1.65 7.24
C MET A 95 0.94 1.24 8.43
N SER A 96 1.71 0.15 8.35
CA SER A 96 2.63 -0.25 9.44
C SER A 96 3.78 0.74 9.63
N MET A 97 4.14 1.49 8.58
CA MET A 97 5.15 2.54 8.63
C MET A 97 4.59 3.89 9.08
N ILE A 98 3.40 4.27 8.58
CA ILE A 98 2.80 5.58 8.84
C ILE A 98 2.04 5.59 10.16
N GLY A 99 1.39 4.47 10.50
CA GLY A 99 0.51 4.36 11.66
C GLY A 99 -0.71 5.28 11.59
N GLY A 100 -1.20 5.70 12.76
CA GLY A 100 -2.38 6.57 12.89
C GLY A 100 -2.17 8.03 12.47
N GLU A 101 -0.93 8.45 12.17
CA GLU A 101 -0.61 9.83 11.80
C GLU A 101 -1.39 10.31 10.56
N ILE A 102 -1.67 9.40 9.63
CA ILE A 102 -2.41 9.72 8.39
C ILE A 102 -3.82 10.24 8.67
N GLN A 103 -4.43 9.86 9.80
CA GLN A 103 -5.82 10.21 10.13
C GLN A 103 -5.98 11.67 10.57
N SER A 104 -4.90 12.29 11.09
CA SER A 104 -4.90 13.69 11.52
C SER A 104 -4.04 14.59 10.63
N ALA A 105 -3.39 14.02 9.62
CA ALA A 105 -2.56 14.75 8.68
C ALA A 105 -3.38 15.67 7.77
N THR A 106 -2.80 16.80 7.38
CA THR A 106 -3.32 17.58 6.25
C THR A 106 -3.21 16.77 4.97
N GLN A 107 -4.01 17.10 3.94
CA GLN A 107 -3.98 16.38 2.66
C GLN A 107 -2.56 16.25 2.09
N ALA A 108 -1.83 17.38 1.98
CA ALA A 108 -0.47 17.40 1.45
C ALA A 108 0.50 16.52 2.27
N LYS A 109 0.32 16.48 3.60
CA LYS A 109 1.14 15.63 4.47
C LYS A 109 0.77 14.15 4.31
N ALA A 110 -0.51 13.82 4.22
CA ALA A 110 -0.97 12.45 3.95
C ALA A 110 -0.43 11.94 2.61
N GLU A 111 -0.47 12.77 1.56
CA GLU A 111 0.07 12.42 0.24
C GLU A 111 1.58 12.15 0.32
N MET A 112 2.33 13.01 1.01
CA MET A 112 3.77 12.81 1.25
C MET A 112 4.05 11.50 1.99
N LEU A 113 3.30 11.20 3.06
CA LEU A 113 3.46 9.98 3.84
C LEU A 113 3.22 8.73 3.00
N VAL A 114 2.14 8.71 2.21
CA VAL A 114 1.81 7.58 1.32
C VAL A 114 2.85 7.42 0.22
N ARG A 115 3.31 8.50 -0.41
CA ARG A 115 4.40 8.42 -1.43
C ARG A 115 5.68 7.82 -0.84
N LYS A 116 6.05 8.24 0.37
CA LYS A 116 7.21 7.68 1.08
C LYS A 116 7.01 6.20 1.42
N GLY A 117 5.81 5.81 1.83
CA GLY A 117 5.43 4.41 2.07
C GLY A 117 5.52 3.55 0.81
N ILE A 118 5.02 4.04 -0.32
CA ILE A 118 5.11 3.37 -1.63
C ILE A 118 6.57 3.15 -2.03
N ALA A 119 7.42 4.17 -1.94
CA ALA A 119 8.84 4.04 -2.26
C ALA A 119 9.55 3.01 -1.35
N ALA A 120 9.18 2.95 -0.07
CA ALA A 120 9.71 1.96 0.86
C ALA A 120 9.21 0.54 0.56
N LEU A 121 7.92 0.40 0.19
CA LEU A 121 7.32 -0.85 -0.24
C LEU A 121 8.01 -1.39 -1.50
N GLU A 122 8.23 -0.55 -2.50
CA GLU A 122 8.96 -0.91 -3.72
C GLU A 122 10.37 -1.42 -3.39
N LYS A 123 11.11 -0.68 -2.56
CA LYS A 123 12.44 -1.09 -2.11
C LYS A 123 12.41 -2.43 -1.38
N HIS A 124 11.43 -2.64 -0.51
CA HIS A 124 11.26 -3.89 0.24
C HIS A 124 10.99 -5.08 -0.68
N LEU A 125 10.05 -4.93 -1.62
CA LEU A 125 9.71 -5.98 -2.59
C LEU A 125 10.87 -6.29 -3.55
N ASN A 126 11.58 -5.26 -4.02
CA ASN A 126 12.76 -5.43 -4.87
C ASN A 126 13.92 -6.13 -4.15
N ALA A 127 13.99 -6.02 -2.82
CA ALA A 127 14.94 -6.77 -2.00
C ALA A 127 14.51 -8.23 -1.71
N GLY A 128 13.38 -8.68 -2.28
CA GLY A 128 12.80 -10.01 -2.03
C GLY A 128 12.04 -10.11 -0.71
N GLY A 129 11.71 -8.97 -0.09
CA GLY A 129 10.96 -8.91 1.16
C GLY A 129 9.53 -9.41 1.01
N GLN A 130 9.05 -10.14 2.02
CA GLN A 130 7.66 -10.60 2.08
C GLN A 130 6.77 -9.53 2.72
N LEU A 131 5.52 -9.42 2.25
CA LEU A 131 4.54 -8.49 2.81
C LEU A 131 3.96 -9.03 4.12
N PRO A 132 3.51 -8.16 5.03
CA PRO A 132 2.81 -8.60 6.23
C PRO A 132 1.53 -9.35 5.86
N GLU A 133 1.16 -10.33 6.68
CA GLU A 133 -0.17 -10.94 6.63
C GLU A 133 -1.16 -10.10 7.43
N PHE A 134 -2.42 -10.11 7.02
CA PHE A 134 -3.48 -9.61 7.89
C PHE A 134 -3.50 -10.48 9.14
N ALA A 135 -3.20 -9.91 10.30
CA ALA A 135 -3.41 -10.61 11.56
C ALA A 135 -4.89 -11.01 11.61
N VAL A 136 -5.16 -12.30 11.78
CA VAL A 136 -6.51 -12.79 12.05
C VAL A 136 -6.95 -12.09 13.32
N GLU A 137 -7.94 -11.21 13.24
CA GLU A 137 -8.57 -10.62 14.43
C GLU A 137 -9.02 -11.79 15.31
N ILE A 138 -8.31 -12.01 16.42
CA ILE A 138 -8.80 -12.89 17.47
C ILE A 138 -10.06 -12.21 17.95
N GLU A 139 -11.20 -12.85 17.71
CA GLU A 139 -12.50 -12.42 18.21
C GLU A 139 -12.35 -12.15 19.72
N HIS A 140 -12.19 -10.88 20.09
CA HIS A 140 -12.16 -10.49 21.49
C HIS A 140 -13.62 -10.59 21.94
N LYS A 141 -14.05 -11.80 22.32
CA LYS A 141 -15.27 -11.97 23.10
C LYS A 141 -15.11 -11.03 24.28
N PRO A 142 -15.93 -9.97 24.40
CA PRO A 142 -15.84 -9.11 25.56
C PRO A 142 -16.01 -10.04 26.76
N LEU A 143 -15.06 -9.99 27.69
CA LEU A 143 -15.22 -10.69 28.96
C LEU A 143 -16.61 -10.30 29.48
N PRO A 144 -17.46 -11.27 29.87
CA PRO A 144 -18.74 -10.94 30.44
C PRO A 144 -18.47 -9.94 31.55
N LYS A 145 -19.07 -8.75 31.46
CA LYS A 145 -18.99 -7.75 32.51
C LYS A 145 -19.62 -8.39 33.75
N GLN A 146 -18.82 -9.08 34.56
CA GLN A 146 -19.22 -9.43 35.90
C GLN A 146 -19.33 -8.10 36.62
N GLY A 147 -20.57 -7.59 36.70
CA GLY A 147 -20.87 -6.47 37.57
C GLY A 147 -20.42 -6.85 38.97
N PHE A 148 -19.80 -5.90 39.67
CA PHE A 148 -19.51 -6.07 41.08
C PHE A 148 -20.83 -6.23 41.83
N SER A 149 -21.09 -7.43 42.35
CA SER A 149 -22.22 -7.71 43.23
C SER A 149 -21.77 -7.52 44.66
N LEU A 150 -22.19 -6.42 45.27
CA LEU A 150 -21.89 -6.11 46.68
C LEU A 150 -22.42 -7.22 47.60
N THR A 151 -23.56 -7.81 47.26
CA THR A 151 -24.18 -8.92 48.00
C THR A 151 -23.32 -10.19 47.94
N GLU A 152 -22.71 -10.47 46.79
CA GLU A 152 -21.87 -11.64 46.59
C GLU A 152 -20.50 -11.47 47.25
N PHE A 153 -19.96 -10.25 47.23
CA PHE A 153 -18.76 -9.87 47.96
C PHE A 153 -18.94 -10.04 49.48
N MET A 154 -20.04 -9.54 50.04
CA MET A 154 -20.33 -9.66 51.47
C MET A 154 -20.54 -11.13 51.89
N ARG A 155 -21.20 -11.94 51.04
CA ARG A 155 -21.35 -13.38 51.27
C ARG A 155 -20.02 -14.14 51.33
N ILE A 156 -19.05 -13.75 50.50
CA ILE A 156 -17.70 -14.34 50.51
C ILE A 156 -16.95 -13.90 51.78
N ALA A 157 -17.06 -12.63 52.16
CA ALA A 157 -16.42 -12.10 53.37
C ALA A 157 -16.95 -12.77 54.66
N GLU A 158 -18.25 -13.08 54.71
CA GLU A 158 -18.88 -13.78 55.85
C GLU A 158 -18.50 -15.27 55.94
N ASN A 159 -18.20 -15.91 54.80
CA ASN A 159 -17.87 -17.34 54.73
C ASN A 159 -16.36 -17.63 54.72
N THR A 160 -15.51 -16.62 54.86
CA THR A 160 -14.06 -16.83 54.94
C THR A 160 -13.71 -17.26 56.38
N PRO A 161 -13.27 -18.51 56.63
CA PRO A 161 -12.87 -18.90 57.97
C PRO A 161 -11.61 -18.13 58.35
N ILE A 162 -11.65 -17.46 59.51
CA ILE A 162 -10.46 -16.89 60.13
C ILE A 162 -9.60 -18.07 60.59
N THR A 163 -8.60 -18.43 59.79
CA THR A 163 -7.53 -19.32 60.24
C THR A 163 -6.60 -18.51 61.13
N ASN A 164 -6.66 -18.76 62.44
CA ASN A 164 -5.64 -18.33 63.40
C ASN A 164 -4.32 -19.09 63.20
#